data_AF-A0AAU7E4K1-F1
#
_entry.id   AF-A0AAU7E4K1-F1
#
_cell.length_a   1.000
_cell.length_b   1.000
_cell.length_c   1.000
_cell.angle_alpha   90.00
_cell.angle_beta   90.00
_cell.angle_gamma   90.00
#
_symmetry.space_group_name_H-M   'P 1'
#
loop_
_entity.id
_entity.type
_entity.pdbx_description
1 polymer ?
#
loop_
_entity_poly.entity_id
_entity_poly.type
_entity_poly.pdbx_seq_one_letter_code
_entity_poly.pdbx_strand_id
1 'polypeptide(L)'
;MESAINLVSDLFGLNERRAQLVYLEYFRDFSEQRIKDFYKFYVKVCNQNNIYGDVLFKISSAFEFAELEFKKRFEDKVEFINWLKKNYKGRLFFKINENDFTYEYYAYDGFGKAFKMEQACNEMLVSLNQFGEFCYKDGELIENCEFKEALIEYIFKNQHRIGKDLTLSYKPQISLNNSLGYEERYNEFKREQNKLCNENKDKFILIIKHALKNKI
;
A
#
# COMPACT_ATOMS: atom_id res chain seq x y z
N MET A 1 -30.57 9.66 -17.76
CA MET A 1 -30.06 10.04 -19.10
C MET A 1 -30.18 11.55 -19.28
N GLU A 2 -31.39 12.11 -19.14
CA GLU A 2 -31.63 13.56 -19.17
C GLU A 2 -30.82 14.35 -18.13
N SER A 3 -30.73 13.86 -16.87
CA SER A 3 -29.92 14.54 -15.83
C SER A 3 -28.43 14.58 -16.15
N ALA A 4 -27.90 13.52 -16.77
CA ALA A 4 -26.48 13.44 -17.13
C ALA A 4 -26.14 14.32 -18.34
N ILE A 5 -27.04 14.43 -19.33
CA ILE A 5 -26.88 15.35 -20.46
C ILE A 5 -26.94 16.79 -19.98
N ASN A 6 -27.88 17.14 -19.09
CA ASN A 6 -27.96 18.47 -18.49
C ASN A 6 -26.68 18.79 -17.70
N LEU A 7 -26.17 17.84 -16.92
CA LEU A 7 -24.91 17.99 -16.20
C LEU A 7 -23.72 18.27 -17.15
N VAL A 8 -23.63 17.55 -18.28
CA VAL A 8 -22.61 17.83 -19.32
C VAL A 8 -22.82 19.23 -19.92
N SER A 9 -24.06 19.61 -20.19
CA SER A 9 -24.41 20.94 -20.69
C SER A 9 -23.92 22.04 -19.76
N ASP A 10 -24.21 21.91 -18.47
CA ASP A 10 -23.88 22.90 -17.43
C ASP A 10 -22.38 22.99 -17.19
N LEU A 11 -21.69 21.85 -17.05
CA LEU A 11 -20.26 21.82 -16.76
C LEU A 11 -19.43 22.39 -17.91
N PHE A 12 -19.79 22.08 -19.15
CA PHE A 12 -19.02 22.45 -20.34
C PHE A 12 -19.57 23.67 -21.08
N GLY A 13 -20.67 24.27 -20.63
CA GLY A 13 -21.28 25.44 -21.27
C GLY A 13 -21.78 25.15 -22.68
N LEU A 14 -22.33 23.95 -22.90
CA LEU A 14 -22.82 23.49 -24.21
C LEU A 14 -24.32 23.75 -24.34
N ASN A 15 -24.81 23.79 -25.59
CA ASN A 15 -26.24 23.66 -25.84
C ASN A 15 -26.66 22.19 -25.82
N GLU A 16 -27.95 21.92 -25.66
CA GLU A 16 -28.50 20.57 -25.50
C GLU A 16 -28.04 19.59 -26.60
N ARG A 17 -28.08 20.02 -27.87
CA ARG A 17 -27.66 19.17 -29.00
C ARG A 17 -26.18 18.79 -28.94
N ARG A 18 -25.30 19.73 -28.57
CA ARG A 18 -23.86 19.46 -28.41
C ARG A 18 -23.58 18.65 -27.15
N ALA A 19 -24.28 18.91 -26.06
CA ALA A 19 -24.17 18.13 -24.83
C ALA A 19 -24.57 16.66 -25.05
N GLN A 20 -25.64 16.41 -25.82
CA GLN A 20 -26.05 15.06 -26.19
C GLN A 20 -24.99 14.32 -27.02
N LEU A 21 -24.40 14.98 -28.01
CA LEU A 21 -23.32 14.39 -28.82
C LEU A 21 -22.11 14.03 -27.95
N VAL A 22 -21.63 14.98 -27.13
CA VAL A 22 -20.52 14.76 -26.21
C VAL A 22 -20.83 13.64 -25.21
N TYR A 23 -22.05 13.59 -24.67
CA TYR A 23 -22.46 12.53 -23.77
C TYR A 23 -22.38 11.16 -24.45
N LEU A 24 -22.93 11.04 -25.66
CA LEU A 24 -22.96 9.76 -26.38
C LEU A 24 -21.57 9.28 -26.80
N GLU A 25 -20.67 10.21 -27.16
CA GLU A 25 -19.32 9.91 -27.65
C GLU A 25 -18.35 9.58 -26.50
N TYR A 26 -18.46 10.28 -25.36
CA TYR A 26 -17.43 10.23 -24.32
C TYR A 26 -17.92 9.78 -22.93
N PHE A 27 -19.20 9.96 -22.61
CA PHE A 27 -19.71 9.79 -21.24
C PHE A 27 -20.86 8.79 -21.11
N ARG A 28 -21.18 8.03 -22.18
CA ARG A 28 -22.37 7.15 -22.24
C ARG A 28 -22.49 6.23 -21.03
N ASP A 29 -21.35 5.69 -20.57
CA ASP A 29 -21.26 4.72 -19.47
C ASP A 29 -20.73 5.35 -18.16
N PHE A 30 -20.68 6.68 -18.08
CA PHE A 30 -20.18 7.38 -16.90
C PHE A 30 -21.32 7.66 -15.93
N SER A 31 -21.06 7.43 -14.64
CA SER A 31 -21.93 7.98 -13.59
C SER A 31 -21.77 9.51 -13.53
N GLU A 32 -22.76 10.23 -13.00
CA GLU A 32 -22.69 11.69 -12.80
C GLU A 32 -21.44 12.11 -12.01
N GLN A 33 -21.04 11.30 -11.03
CA GLN A 33 -19.81 11.54 -10.27
C GLN A 33 -18.57 11.43 -11.16
N ARG A 34 -18.49 10.43 -12.04
CA ARG A 34 -17.37 10.30 -12.99
C ARG A 34 -17.33 11.46 -13.98
N ILE A 35 -18.48 11.99 -14.40
CA ILE A 35 -18.56 13.19 -15.25
C ILE A 35 -17.97 14.40 -14.52
N LYS A 36 -18.36 14.61 -13.25
CA LYS A 36 -17.80 15.69 -12.40
C LYS A 36 -16.30 15.53 -12.17
N ASP A 37 -15.83 14.31 -11.95
CA ASP A 37 -14.41 14.03 -11.75
C ASP A 37 -13.61 14.22 -13.03
N PHE A 38 -14.16 13.83 -14.19
CA PHE A 38 -13.58 14.14 -15.49
C PHE A 38 -13.52 15.65 -15.73
N TYR A 39 -14.57 16.41 -15.38
CA TYR A 39 -14.54 17.87 -15.53
C TYR A 39 -13.40 18.51 -14.75
N LYS A 40 -13.15 18.08 -13.50
CA LYS A 40 -11.99 18.54 -12.72
C LYS A 40 -10.67 18.20 -13.40
N PHE A 41 -10.56 17.00 -13.97
CA PHE A 41 -9.39 16.58 -14.74
C PHE A 41 -9.20 17.43 -16.00
N TYR A 42 -10.26 17.63 -16.77
CA TYR A 42 -10.31 18.50 -17.95
C TYR A 42 -9.79 19.90 -17.65
N VAL A 43 -10.33 20.58 -16.63
CA VAL A 43 -9.88 21.94 -16.26
C VAL A 43 -8.39 21.95 -15.94
N LYS A 44 -7.92 20.96 -15.17
CA LYS A 44 -6.51 20.85 -14.79
C LYS A 44 -5.62 20.64 -16.02
N VAL A 45 -5.96 19.69 -16.89
CA VAL A 45 -5.17 19.35 -18.08
C VAL A 45 -5.10 20.51 -19.05
N CYS A 46 -6.23 21.18 -19.31
CA CYS A 46 -6.25 22.33 -20.20
C CYS A 46 -5.35 23.47 -19.68
N ASN A 47 -5.40 23.75 -18.38
CA ASN A 47 -4.57 24.79 -17.77
C ASN A 47 -3.08 24.42 -17.76
N GLN A 48 -2.74 23.20 -17.38
CA GLN A 48 -1.34 22.77 -17.25
C GLN A 48 -0.64 22.62 -18.60
N ASN A 49 -1.36 22.17 -19.63
CA ASN A 49 -0.80 21.93 -20.96
C ASN A 49 -1.08 23.06 -21.95
N ASN A 50 -1.60 24.21 -21.49
CA ASN A 50 -1.92 25.36 -22.32
C ASN A 50 -2.82 25.00 -23.52
N ILE A 51 -3.86 24.19 -23.28
CA ILE A 51 -4.80 23.77 -24.34
C ILE A 51 -5.82 24.89 -24.57
N TYR A 52 -5.69 25.59 -25.70
CA TYR A 52 -6.61 26.61 -26.16
C TYR A 52 -7.46 26.08 -27.31
N GLY A 53 -8.68 26.62 -27.46
CA GLY A 53 -9.63 26.18 -28.48
C GLY A 53 -11.08 26.18 -27.98
N ASP A 54 -11.97 25.71 -28.84
CA ASP A 54 -13.37 25.49 -28.48
C ASP A 54 -13.52 24.31 -27.49
N VAL A 55 -14.70 24.22 -26.89
CA VAL A 55 -14.99 23.24 -25.83
C VAL A 55 -14.88 21.80 -26.33
N LEU A 56 -15.29 21.51 -27.57
CA LEU A 56 -15.20 20.15 -28.12
C LEU A 56 -13.75 19.75 -28.30
N PHE A 57 -12.93 20.62 -28.90
CA PHE A 57 -11.49 20.39 -29.04
C PHE A 57 -10.85 20.11 -27.67
N LYS A 58 -11.14 20.95 -26.66
CA LYS A 58 -10.59 20.76 -25.31
C LYS A 58 -11.05 19.45 -24.67
N ILE A 59 -12.32 19.05 -24.85
CA ILE A 59 -12.84 17.78 -24.32
C ILE A 59 -12.11 16.61 -24.99
N SER A 60 -12.03 16.59 -26.33
CA SER A 60 -11.33 15.54 -27.07
C SER A 60 -9.85 15.48 -26.68
N SER A 61 -9.16 16.61 -26.58
CA SER A 61 -7.76 16.63 -26.10
C SER A 61 -7.64 16.13 -24.66
N ALA A 62 -8.54 16.51 -23.75
CA ALA A 62 -8.52 16.00 -22.40
C ALA A 62 -8.75 14.48 -22.35
N PHE A 63 -9.64 13.94 -23.19
CA PHE A 63 -9.82 12.50 -23.32
C PHE A 63 -8.57 11.81 -23.88
N GLU A 64 -7.96 12.35 -24.93
CA GLU A 64 -6.71 11.82 -25.48
C GLU A 64 -5.57 11.85 -24.45
N PHE A 65 -5.46 12.94 -23.67
CA PHE A 65 -4.54 13.00 -22.54
C PHE A 65 -4.87 11.98 -21.44
N ALA A 66 -6.16 11.77 -21.14
CA ALA A 66 -6.57 10.75 -20.18
C ALA A 66 -6.21 9.34 -20.68
N GLU A 67 -6.41 9.06 -21.96
CA GLU A 67 -6.02 7.80 -22.61
C GLU A 67 -4.50 7.63 -22.64
N LEU A 68 -3.75 8.68 -22.95
CA LEU A 68 -2.28 8.67 -22.92
C LEU A 68 -1.75 8.50 -21.50
N GLU A 69 -2.29 9.19 -20.51
CA GLU A 69 -1.93 9.02 -19.09
C GLU A 69 -2.29 7.62 -18.61
N PHE A 70 -3.44 7.09 -19.02
CA PHE A 70 -3.85 5.72 -18.72
C PHE A 70 -2.92 4.71 -19.39
N LYS A 71 -2.63 4.87 -20.67
CA LYS A 71 -1.71 4.02 -21.42
C LYS A 71 -0.31 4.04 -20.82
N LYS A 72 0.25 5.23 -20.56
CA LYS A 72 1.55 5.39 -19.88
C LYS A 72 1.54 4.75 -18.50
N ARG A 73 0.50 4.92 -17.70
CA ARG A 73 0.36 4.25 -16.40
C ARG A 73 0.38 2.72 -16.52
N PHE A 74 -0.21 2.16 -17.58
CA PHE A 74 -0.25 0.71 -17.80
C PHE A 74 1.04 0.15 -18.38
N GLU A 75 1.81 0.96 -19.10
CA GLU A 75 3.03 0.54 -19.80
C GLU A 75 4.32 0.90 -19.04
N ASP A 76 4.30 1.94 -18.21
CA ASP A 76 5.46 2.47 -17.49
C ASP A 76 5.33 2.33 -15.96
N LYS A 77 6.27 1.60 -15.36
CA LYS A 77 6.31 1.30 -13.92
C LYS A 77 6.57 2.54 -13.05
N VAL A 78 7.32 3.51 -13.54
CA VAL A 78 7.62 4.75 -12.82
C VAL A 78 6.39 5.65 -12.77
N GLU A 79 5.72 5.84 -13.90
CA GLU A 79 4.47 6.59 -13.98
C GLU A 79 3.37 5.95 -13.14
N PHE A 80 3.30 4.62 -13.15
CA PHE A 80 2.41 3.87 -12.26
C PHE A 80 2.65 4.17 -10.77
N ILE A 81 3.91 4.12 -10.32
CA ILE A 81 4.26 4.39 -8.92
C ILE A 81 3.93 5.84 -8.56
N ASN A 82 4.20 6.79 -9.44
CA ASN A 82 3.85 8.20 -9.24
C ASN A 82 2.33 8.39 -9.10
N TRP A 83 1.55 7.72 -9.95
CA TRP A 83 0.09 7.71 -9.86
C TRP A 83 -0.38 7.10 -8.54
N LEU A 84 0.19 5.98 -8.09
CA LEU A 84 -0.13 5.37 -6.80
C LEU A 84 0.12 6.35 -5.64
N LYS A 85 1.31 6.97 -5.61
CA LYS A 85 1.70 7.96 -4.58
C LYS A 85 0.77 9.16 -4.52
N LYS A 86 0.25 9.61 -5.66
CA LYS A 86 -0.67 10.76 -5.73
C LYS A 86 -2.08 10.41 -5.24
N ASN A 87 -2.57 9.20 -5.50
CA ASN A 87 -3.97 8.83 -5.27
C ASN A 87 -4.22 8.05 -3.97
N TYR A 88 -3.22 7.30 -3.48
CA TYR A 88 -3.38 6.38 -2.34
C TYR A 88 -2.48 6.73 -1.14
N LYS A 89 -1.94 7.95 -1.12
CA LYS A 89 -1.16 8.46 0.00
C LYS A 89 -1.91 8.34 1.33
N GLY A 90 -1.29 7.71 2.33
CA GLY A 90 -1.88 7.48 3.65
C GLY A 90 -3.02 6.46 3.67
N ARG A 91 -3.14 5.59 2.66
CA ARG A 91 -4.27 4.66 2.51
C ARG A 91 -3.80 3.26 2.13
N LEU A 92 -4.62 2.27 2.51
CA LEU A 92 -4.57 0.92 1.95
C LEU A 92 -5.03 0.98 0.49
N PHE A 93 -4.35 0.22 -0.38
CA PHE A 93 -4.68 0.26 -1.81
C PHE A 93 -4.58 -1.09 -2.51
N PHE A 94 -3.99 -2.11 -1.89
CA PHE A 94 -3.83 -3.40 -2.52
C PHE A 94 -3.88 -4.55 -1.51
N LYS A 95 -4.57 -5.63 -1.88
CA LYS A 95 -4.57 -6.89 -1.15
C LYS A 95 -3.80 -7.94 -1.93
N ILE A 96 -2.92 -8.66 -1.22
CA ILE A 96 -2.18 -9.82 -1.70
C ILE A 96 -2.71 -11.04 -0.97
N ASN A 97 -3.01 -12.09 -1.71
CA ASN A 97 -3.32 -13.39 -1.17
C ASN A 97 -2.05 -14.24 -1.11
N GLU A 98 -2.06 -15.26 -0.26
CA GLU A 98 -0.98 -16.23 -0.21
C GLU A 98 -0.75 -16.87 -1.59
N ASN A 99 0.52 -17.02 -1.98
CA ASN A 99 0.94 -17.58 -3.27
C ASN A 99 0.56 -16.75 -4.52
N ASP A 100 0.17 -15.48 -4.37
CA ASP A 100 -0.11 -14.59 -5.51
C ASP A 100 1.13 -14.39 -6.42
N PHE A 101 2.34 -14.41 -5.85
CA PHE A 101 3.62 -14.39 -6.57
C PHE A 101 4.74 -15.05 -5.75
N THR A 102 5.83 -15.43 -6.42
CA THR A 102 7.07 -15.87 -5.79
C THR A 102 8.17 -14.83 -5.97
N TYR A 103 9.11 -14.81 -5.04
CA TYR A 103 10.31 -13.99 -5.11
C TYR A 103 11.50 -14.82 -4.67
N GLU A 104 12.67 -14.48 -5.21
CA GLU A 104 13.91 -15.15 -4.87
C GLU A 104 14.78 -14.24 -4.03
N TYR A 105 15.44 -14.79 -3.03
CA TYR A 105 16.39 -14.07 -2.19
C TYR A 105 17.62 -14.94 -1.89
N TYR A 106 18.72 -14.32 -1.48
CA TYR A 106 19.90 -15.04 -1.04
C TYR A 106 19.85 -15.29 0.46
N ALA A 107 19.96 -16.56 0.85
CA ALA A 107 20.20 -16.98 2.22
C ALA A 107 21.65 -17.43 2.39
N TYR A 108 22.16 -17.37 3.62
CA TYR A 108 23.51 -17.81 3.95
C TYR A 108 23.43 -19.00 4.89
N ASP A 109 24.22 -20.04 4.62
CA ASP A 109 24.34 -21.17 5.54
C ASP A 109 25.20 -20.80 6.77
N GLY A 110 25.30 -21.72 7.73
CA GLY A 110 26.11 -21.54 8.94
C GLY A 110 27.62 -21.36 8.69
N PHE A 111 28.08 -21.55 7.45
CA PHE A 111 29.45 -21.35 7.00
C PHE A 111 29.62 -20.08 6.14
N GLY A 112 28.56 -19.28 5.99
CA GLY A 112 28.57 -18.04 5.22
C GLY A 112 28.49 -18.24 3.69
N LYS A 113 28.13 -19.44 3.22
CA LYS A 113 27.92 -19.68 1.79
C LYS A 113 26.51 -19.25 1.39
N ALA A 114 26.43 -18.36 0.39
CA ALA A 114 25.16 -17.93 -0.18
C ALA A 114 24.50 -19.03 -1.01
N PHE A 115 23.20 -19.20 -0.85
CA PHE A 115 22.35 -20.02 -1.72
C PHE A 115 21.04 -19.29 -1.99
N LYS A 116 20.49 -19.51 -3.17
CA LYS A 116 19.27 -18.86 -3.62
C LYS A 116 18.06 -19.64 -3.10
N MET A 117 17.13 -18.93 -2.46
CA MET A 117 15.87 -19.48 -2.00
C MET A 117 14.72 -18.83 -2.76
N GLU A 118 13.73 -19.63 -3.14
CA GLU A 118 12.46 -19.14 -3.68
C GLU A 118 11.41 -19.20 -2.56
N GLN A 119 10.66 -18.12 -2.40
CA GLN A 119 9.59 -18.02 -1.40
C GLN A 119 8.34 -17.44 -2.03
N ALA A 120 7.19 -18.05 -1.69
CA ALA A 120 5.89 -17.52 -2.04
C ALA A 120 5.51 -16.36 -1.10
N CYS A 121 4.80 -15.37 -1.63
CA CYS A 121 4.29 -14.28 -0.81
C CYS A 121 3.20 -14.76 0.17
N ASN A 122 3.15 -14.12 1.34
CA ASN A 122 2.10 -14.32 2.33
C ASN A 122 0.91 -13.40 2.05
N GLU A 123 -0.28 -13.76 2.58
CA GLU A 123 -1.43 -12.85 2.55
C GLU A 123 -1.11 -11.56 3.31
N MET A 124 -1.30 -10.41 2.65
CA MET A 124 -1.07 -9.11 3.27
C MET A 124 -1.89 -7.98 2.64
N LEU A 125 -2.02 -6.90 3.40
CA LEU A 125 -2.54 -5.63 2.89
C LEU A 125 -1.43 -4.62 2.77
N VAL A 126 -1.37 -3.97 1.62
CA VAL A 126 -0.35 -2.98 1.27
C VAL A 126 -0.95 -1.58 1.36
N SER A 127 -0.21 -0.69 2.02
CA SER A 127 -0.53 0.72 2.15
C SER A 127 0.60 1.60 1.61
N LEU A 128 0.27 2.86 1.32
CA LEU A 128 1.28 3.92 1.21
C LEU A 128 1.19 4.81 2.44
N ASN A 129 2.31 5.07 3.09
CA ASN A 129 2.35 6.03 4.20
C ASN A 129 2.18 7.49 3.71
N GLN A 130 2.25 8.43 4.65
CA GLN A 130 2.16 9.87 4.36
C GLN A 130 3.37 10.44 3.61
N PHE A 131 4.41 9.65 3.34
CA PHE A 131 5.54 10.03 2.50
C PHE A 131 5.48 9.36 1.11
N GLY A 132 4.49 8.47 0.89
CA GLY A 132 4.34 7.73 -0.35
C GLY A 132 5.24 6.49 -0.42
N GLU A 133 5.64 5.94 0.73
CA GLU A 133 6.44 4.73 0.83
C GLU A 133 5.54 3.51 1.08
N PHE A 134 5.89 2.38 0.48
CA PHE A 134 5.16 1.12 0.63
C PHE A 134 5.33 0.60 2.06
N CYS A 135 4.19 0.35 2.71
CA CYS A 135 4.11 -0.11 4.09
C CYS A 135 3.11 -1.27 4.19
N TYR A 136 3.23 -2.04 5.25
CA TYR A 136 2.20 -2.97 5.70
C TYR A 136 0.99 -2.19 6.25
N LYS A 137 -0.07 -2.91 6.64
CA LYS A 137 -1.30 -2.30 7.17
C LYS A 137 -1.10 -1.53 8.48
N ASP A 138 -0.22 -2.02 9.33
CA ASP A 138 0.16 -1.40 10.60
C ASP A 138 1.05 -0.16 10.44
N GLY A 139 1.53 0.11 9.23
CA GLY A 139 2.39 1.25 8.91
C GLY A 139 3.89 0.92 8.96
N GLU A 140 4.27 -0.33 9.23
CA GLU A 140 5.66 -0.76 9.11
C GLU A 140 6.14 -0.68 7.66
N LEU A 141 7.35 -0.19 7.45
CA LEU A 141 7.92 -0.03 6.11
C LEU A 141 8.20 -1.40 5.50
N ILE A 142 7.83 -1.56 4.23
CA ILE A 142 8.32 -2.69 3.45
C ILE A 142 9.75 -2.33 3.04
N GLU A 143 10.71 -3.07 3.60
CA GLU A 143 12.14 -2.87 3.36
C GLU A 143 12.48 -2.97 1.87
N ASN A 144 13.49 -2.20 1.45
CA ASN A 144 13.98 -2.26 0.07
C ASN A 144 14.80 -3.54 -0.12
N CYS A 145 14.11 -4.62 -0.49
CA CYS A 145 14.69 -5.92 -0.81
C CYS A 145 14.00 -6.55 -2.02
N GLU A 146 14.44 -7.74 -2.42
CA GLU A 146 13.93 -8.52 -3.55
C GLU A 146 12.41 -8.75 -3.45
N PHE A 147 11.89 -8.91 -2.23
CA PHE A 147 10.45 -8.98 -1.99
C PHE A 147 9.71 -7.73 -2.46
N LYS A 148 10.23 -6.53 -2.13
CA LYS A 148 9.59 -5.26 -2.49
C LYS A 148 9.60 -5.04 -4.01
N GLU A 149 10.66 -5.43 -4.68
CA GLU A 149 10.73 -5.31 -6.14
C GLU A 149 9.71 -6.23 -6.83
N ALA A 150 9.64 -7.50 -6.38
CA ALA A 150 8.66 -8.48 -6.85
C ALA A 150 7.22 -8.04 -6.54
N LEU A 151 6.99 -7.47 -5.35
CA LEU A 151 5.73 -6.88 -4.94
C LEU A 151 5.29 -5.76 -5.90
N ILE A 152 6.16 -4.79 -6.17
CA ILE A 152 5.82 -3.67 -7.05
C ILE A 152 5.55 -4.17 -8.48
N GLU A 153 6.33 -5.14 -8.97
CA GLU A 153 6.10 -5.79 -10.26
C GLU A 153 4.74 -6.48 -10.32
N TYR A 154 4.39 -7.21 -9.25
CA TYR A 154 3.11 -7.90 -9.16
C TYR A 154 1.94 -6.93 -9.18
N ILE A 155 1.99 -5.87 -8.36
CA ILE A 155 0.96 -4.82 -8.32
C ILE A 155 0.85 -4.15 -9.70
N PHE A 156 1.97 -3.87 -10.35
CA PHE A 156 2.01 -3.25 -11.68
C PHE A 156 1.33 -4.13 -12.74
N LYS A 157 1.53 -5.45 -12.74
CA LYS A 157 0.83 -6.37 -13.64
C LYS A 157 -0.66 -6.52 -13.31
N ASN A 158 -1.03 -6.25 -12.07
CA ASN A 158 -2.38 -6.46 -11.53
C ASN A 158 -3.10 -5.15 -11.18
N GLN A 159 -2.87 -4.06 -11.94
CA GLN A 159 -3.41 -2.74 -11.61
C GLN A 159 -4.95 -2.70 -11.47
N HIS A 160 -5.65 -3.61 -12.13
CA HIS A 160 -7.11 -3.73 -12.09
C HIS A 160 -7.66 -4.17 -10.71
N ARG A 161 -6.80 -4.67 -9.80
CA ARG A 161 -7.11 -5.04 -8.41
C ARG A 161 -6.95 -3.88 -7.42
N ILE A 162 -6.35 -2.76 -7.82
CA ILE A 162 -6.12 -1.62 -6.93
C ILE A 162 -7.45 -1.07 -6.41
N GLY A 163 -7.52 -0.85 -5.10
CA GLY A 163 -8.71 -0.33 -4.43
C GLY A 163 -9.84 -1.34 -4.25
N LYS A 164 -9.67 -2.60 -4.70
CA LYS A 164 -10.68 -3.66 -4.59
C LYS A 164 -10.38 -4.58 -3.40
N ASP A 165 -11.45 -5.15 -2.83
CA ASP A 165 -11.38 -6.19 -1.79
C ASP A 165 -10.43 -5.86 -0.64
N LEU A 166 -10.37 -4.58 -0.26
CA LEU A 166 -9.54 -4.07 0.84
C LEU A 166 -10.13 -4.40 2.22
N THR A 167 -11.33 -4.96 2.25
CA THR A 167 -11.91 -5.55 3.46
C THR A 167 -11.26 -6.90 3.69
N LEU A 168 -10.55 -7.04 4.80
CA LEU A 168 -10.17 -8.36 5.29
C LEU A 168 -11.44 -9.17 5.53
N SER A 169 -11.64 -10.25 4.78
CA SER A 169 -12.32 -11.42 5.31
C SER A 169 -11.42 -12.00 6.40
N TYR A 170 -11.36 -11.32 7.54
CA TYR A 170 -10.65 -11.80 8.71
C TYR A 170 -11.45 -12.98 9.24
N LYS A 171 -11.08 -14.21 8.87
CA LYS A 171 -11.27 -15.34 9.78
C LYS A 171 -10.08 -15.27 10.72
N PRO A 172 -10.28 -14.89 12.00
CA PRO A 172 -9.22 -15.06 12.97
C PRO A 172 -8.97 -16.57 13.07
N GLN A 173 -7.91 -17.08 12.44
CA GLN A 173 -7.16 -18.16 13.09
C GLN A 173 -6.30 -17.47 14.13
N ILE A 174 -6.97 -17.08 15.21
CA ILE A 174 -6.31 -16.82 16.46
C ILE A 174 -5.78 -18.19 16.92
N SER A 175 -4.54 -18.50 16.61
CA SER A 175 -3.70 -19.11 17.63
C SER A 175 -3.30 -17.94 18.55
N LEU A 176 -3.92 -17.85 19.72
CA LEU A 176 -3.51 -16.92 20.77
C LEU A 176 -2.09 -17.31 21.19
N ASN A 177 -1.08 -16.81 20.48
CA ASN A 177 0.17 -16.47 21.14
C ASN A 177 -0.08 -15.10 21.76
N ASN A 178 -0.59 -15.12 22.98
CA ASN A 178 -0.78 -13.95 23.84
C ASN A 178 0.55 -13.20 23.92
N SER A 179 0.72 -12.15 23.12
CA SER A 179 1.78 -11.18 23.37
C SER A 179 1.34 -10.36 24.57
N LEU A 180 2.07 -10.54 25.68
CA LEU A 180 1.76 -9.91 26.95
C LEU A 180 1.62 -8.39 26.78
N GLY A 181 0.61 -7.82 27.43
CA GLY A 181 0.43 -6.36 27.52
C GLY A 181 1.65 -5.70 28.15
N TYR A 182 1.84 -4.39 27.96
CA TYR A 182 2.99 -3.65 28.52
C TYR A 182 3.13 -3.87 30.04
N GLU A 183 2.00 -3.90 30.76
CA GLU A 183 1.95 -4.11 32.20
C GLU A 183 2.36 -5.53 32.60
N GLU A 184 1.97 -6.54 31.80
CA GLU A 184 2.36 -7.93 32.01
C GLU A 184 3.85 -8.15 31.71
N ARG A 185 4.38 -7.54 30.65
CA ARG A 185 5.83 -7.55 30.35
C ARG A 185 6.65 -6.90 31.46
N TYR A 186 6.16 -5.79 32.01
CA TYR A 186 6.82 -5.12 33.14
C TYR A 186 6.85 -6.00 34.39
N ASN A 187 5.75 -6.70 34.67
CA ASN A 187 5.64 -7.61 35.81
C ASN A 187 6.53 -8.87 35.66
N GLU A 188 6.63 -9.44 34.46
CA GLU A 188 7.56 -10.54 34.18
C GLU A 188 9.02 -10.09 34.31
N PHE A 189 9.39 -8.96 33.73
CA PHE A 189 10.73 -8.38 33.89
C PHE A 189 11.11 -8.19 35.36
N LYS A 190 10.18 -7.67 36.18
CA LYS A 190 10.38 -7.53 37.63
C LYS A 190 10.54 -8.88 38.33
N ARG A 191 9.79 -9.93 37.94
CA ARG A 191 9.96 -11.27 38.51
C ARG A 191 11.31 -11.88 38.16
N GLU A 192 11.74 -11.81 36.90
CA GLU A 192 13.05 -12.32 36.48
C GLU A 192 14.19 -11.58 37.17
N GLN A 193 14.14 -10.25 37.25
CA GLN A 193 15.10 -9.44 38.02
C GLN A 193 15.21 -9.90 39.48
N ASN A 194 14.09 -10.13 40.15
CA ASN A 194 14.08 -10.60 41.53
C ASN A 194 14.64 -12.02 41.67
N LYS A 195 14.33 -12.92 40.73
CA LYS A 195 14.86 -14.28 40.69
C LYS A 195 16.38 -14.28 40.55
N LEU A 196 16.90 -13.54 39.57
CA LEU A 196 18.35 -13.39 39.34
C LEU A 196 19.05 -12.74 40.54
N CYS A 197 18.43 -11.75 41.19
CA CYS A 197 18.96 -11.13 42.39
C CYS A 197 19.10 -12.15 43.54
N ASN A 198 18.09 -13.00 43.75
CA ASN A 198 18.13 -14.03 44.78
C ASN A 198 19.14 -15.13 44.46
N GLU A 199 19.20 -15.60 43.22
CA GLU A 199 20.22 -16.58 42.79
C GLU A 199 21.64 -16.06 42.98
N ASN A 200 21.87 -14.77 42.68
CA ASN A 200 23.17 -14.14 42.90
C ASN A 200 23.49 -13.95 44.39
N LYS A 201 22.50 -13.65 45.23
CA LYS A 201 22.67 -13.65 46.69
C LYS A 201 23.05 -15.04 47.20
N ASP A 202 22.39 -16.09 46.74
CA ASP A 202 22.67 -17.46 47.16
C ASP A 202 24.06 -17.91 46.71
N LYS A 203 24.46 -17.60 45.47
CA LYS A 203 25.83 -17.80 44.98
C LYS A 203 26.84 -17.05 45.82
N PHE A 204 26.57 -15.78 46.16
CA PHE A 204 27.45 -14.98 47.01
C PHE A 204 27.59 -15.58 48.41
N ILE A 205 26.50 -16.03 49.02
CA ILE A 205 26.51 -16.70 50.33
C ILE A 205 27.30 -18.00 50.27
N LEU A 206 27.17 -18.78 49.19
CA LEU A 206 27.96 -20.00 48.96
C LEU A 206 29.45 -19.70 48.86
N ILE A 207 29.83 -18.67 48.09
CA ILE A 207 31.22 -18.21 47.96
C ILE A 207 31.79 -17.80 49.32
N ILE A 208 31.03 -17.01 50.10
CA ILE A 208 31.44 -16.58 51.45
C ILE A 208 31.62 -17.79 52.38
N LYS A 209 30.66 -18.73 52.40
CA LYS A 209 30.74 -19.94 53.23
C LYS A 209 31.95 -20.81 52.85
N HIS A 210 32.25 -20.92 51.56
CA HIS A 210 33.41 -21.67 51.06
C HIS A 210 34.72 -20.98 51.44
N ALA A 211 34.80 -19.64 51.31
CA ALA A 211 35.96 -18.85 51.72
C ALA A 211 36.21 -18.90 53.23
N LEU A 212 35.15 -18.95 54.05
CA LEU A 212 35.25 -19.11 55.50
C LEU A 212 35.68 -20.52 55.92
N LYS A 213 35.22 -21.57 55.22
CA LYS A 213 35.66 -22.95 55.45
C LYS A 213 37.13 -23.19 55.08
N ASN A 214 37.66 -22.46 54.09
CA ASN A 214 39.04 -22.60 53.63
C ASN A 214 40.03 -21.66 54.37
N LYS A 215 39.58 -20.94 55.39
CA LYS A 215 40.41 -20.07 56.26
C LYS A 215 40.62 -20.65 57.68
N ILE A 216 40.25 -21.92 57.90
CA ILE A 216 40.55 -22.71 59.11
C ILE A 216 41.54 -23.80 58.72
#